data_AF-X1H726-F1
#
_entry.id   AF-X1H726-F1
#
_cell.length_a   1.000
_cell.length_b   1.000
_cell.length_c   1.000
_cell.angle_alpha   90.00
_cell.angle_beta   90.00
_cell.angle_gamma   90.00
#
_symmetry.space_group_name_H-M   'P 1'
#
loop_
_entity.id
_entity.type
_entity.pdbx_description
1 polymer ?
#
loop_
_entity_poly.entity_id
_entity_poly.type
_entity_poly.pdbx_seq_one_letter_code
_entity_poly.pdbx_strand_id
1 'polypeptide(L)'
;TTLTLHGEYPEANGHIERGKSTLVVTFGHNKDHRPDLKQLLWILTISEDGAVPVHFKVADGNTQDSTTHIETWEVLRRLVGSPQFLYVADCKLCSKENLHHIHEAGGWFITVLPQTRKEDSQFKEWLLTHTPDWQEIIRYPHPRRKDGPPDIFRAVESPIPDSDGYRLIWFHSSHKRERDAQSRQDRIVRAFKELDKLKAKLAGPRCRYTTLEGVELAVKKILSDTGAQAWISHQIHQWKKESYRQERRGRPGKDMRWRRRVKMCFRLSWNIIEEKIQ
;
A
#
# COMPACT_ATOMS: atom_id res chain seq x y z
N THR A 1 16.37 -7.68 -2.94
CA THR A 1 15.94 -8.48 -1.76
C THR A 1 16.74 -8.07 -0.56
N THR A 2 16.15 -8.03 0.63
CA THR A 2 16.88 -7.68 1.85
C THR A 2 17.32 -8.97 2.57
N LEU A 3 18.60 -9.05 2.95
CA LEU A 3 19.08 -10.03 3.91
C LEU A 3 19.02 -9.44 5.31
N THR A 4 18.19 -10.01 6.17
CA THR A 4 18.07 -9.58 7.56
C THR A 4 19.12 -10.29 8.43
N LEU A 5 19.81 -9.54 9.28
CA LEU A 5 20.95 -10.00 10.07
C LEU A 5 20.73 -9.75 11.57
N HIS A 6 21.25 -10.67 12.40
CA HIS A 6 21.20 -10.59 13.86
C HIS A 6 22.63 -10.57 14.43
N GLY A 7 22.96 -9.53 15.20
CA GLY A 7 24.27 -9.38 15.84
C GLY A 7 24.93 -8.03 15.54
N GLU A 8 26.16 -7.85 16.04
CA GLU A 8 26.82 -6.55 15.99
C GLU A 8 27.68 -6.28 14.75
N TYR A 9 28.25 -7.31 14.11
CA TYR A 9 29.07 -7.19 12.88
C TYR A 9 30.06 -6.02 12.89
N PRO A 10 30.95 -5.90 13.89
CA PRO A 10 31.83 -4.73 14.06
C PRO A 10 32.80 -4.53 12.88
N GLU A 11 33.12 -5.59 12.15
CA GLU A 11 34.00 -5.56 10.97
C GLU A 11 33.26 -5.18 9.68
N ALA A 12 31.93 -5.28 9.64
CA ALA A 12 31.13 -4.94 8.46
C ALA A 12 30.71 -3.46 8.49
N ASN A 13 31.72 -2.58 8.48
CA ASN A 13 31.58 -1.14 8.70
C ASN A 13 32.09 -0.28 7.53
N GLY A 14 32.41 -0.89 6.39
CA GLY A 14 32.92 -0.18 5.21
C GLY A 14 34.42 0.03 5.20
N HIS A 15 35.17 -0.51 6.17
CA HIS A 15 36.62 -0.42 6.17
C HIS A 15 37.24 -1.07 4.93
N ILE A 16 38.46 -0.65 4.58
CA ILE A 16 39.18 -1.18 3.43
C ILE A 16 39.85 -2.50 3.82
N GLU A 17 39.47 -3.56 3.12
CA GLU A 17 40.10 -4.87 3.18
C GLU A 17 40.59 -5.27 1.78
N ARG A 18 41.88 -5.59 1.65
CA ARG A 18 42.52 -5.95 0.37
C ARG A 18 42.24 -4.94 -0.77
N GLY A 19 42.23 -3.65 -0.43
CA GLY A 19 42.00 -2.56 -1.39
C GLY A 19 40.54 -2.37 -1.82
N LYS A 20 39.58 -3.05 -1.20
CA LYS A 20 38.14 -2.89 -1.44
C LYS A 20 37.43 -2.54 -0.13
N SER A 21 36.41 -1.68 -0.20
CA SER A 21 35.54 -1.43 0.95
C SER A 21 34.72 -2.69 1.24
N THR A 22 34.68 -3.09 2.51
CA THR A 22 33.77 -4.13 3.01
C THR A 22 32.32 -3.63 2.97
N LEU A 23 31.37 -4.55 3.06
CA LEU A 23 29.95 -4.17 3.13
C LEU A 23 29.63 -3.55 4.48
N VAL A 24 28.76 -2.54 4.48
CA VAL A 24 28.21 -1.94 5.70
C VAL A 24 26.92 -2.66 6.09
N VAL A 25 27.01 -3.48 7.16
CA VAL A 25 25.83 -4.09 7.78
C VAL A 25 25.16 -3.05 8.68
N THR A 26 24.05 -2.50 8.21
CA THR A 26 23.38 -1.37 8.87
C THR A 26 21.85 -1.47 8.77
N PHE A 27 21.17 -0.57 9.46
CA PHE A 27 19.71 -0.45 9.40
C PHE A 27 19.27 0.19 8.08
N GLY A 28 18.06 -0.13 7.66
CA GLY A 28 17.49 0.31 6.39
C GLY A 28 16.01 -0.03 6.32
N HIS A 29 15.40 0.16 5.15
CA HIS A 29 13.99 -0.14 4.97
C HIS A 29 13.76 -1.66 4.85
N ASN A 30 13.51 -2.31 5.99
CA ASN A 30 13.25 -3.75 6.06
C ASN A 30 11.82 -4.09 5.59
N LYS A 31 11.69 -4.92 4.55
CA LYS A 31 10.40 -5.32 3.95
C LYS A 31 9.55 -6.22 4.87
N ASP A 32 10.15 -6.82 5.90
CA ASP A 32 9.46 -7.66 6.89
C ASP A 32 9.03 -6.85 8.13
N HIS A 33 9.06 -5.51 8.04
CA HIS A 33 8.69 -4.60 9.13
C HIS A 33 9.49 -4.81 10.43
N ARG A 34 10.78 -5.15 10.29
CA ARG A 34 11.75 -5.30 11.39
C ARG A 34 12.80 -4.18 11.34
N PRO A 35 12.44 -2.93 11.72
CA PRO A 35 13.39 -1.80 11.72
C PRO A 35 14.49 -1.96 12.77
N ASP A 36 14.29 -2.87 13.73
CA ASP A 36 15.24 -3.23 14.78
C ASP A 36 16.38 -4.13 14.29
N LEU A 37 16.34 -4.60 13.04
CA LEU A 37 17.34 -5.52 12.50
C LEU A 37 18.22 -4.86 11.45
N LYS A 38 19.52 -5.16 11.53
CA LYS A 38 20.51 -4.79 10.51
C LYS A 38 20.25 -5.61 9.24
N GLN A 39 20.69 -5.10 8.11
CA GLN A 39 20.46 -5.75 6.83
C GLN A 39 21.59 -5.52 5.82
N LEU A 40 21.54 -6.29 4.74
CA LEU A 40 22.25 -6.05 3.49
C LEU A 40 21.25 -6.09 2.33
N LEU A 41 21.58 -5.37 1.25
CA LEU A 41 20.80 -5.43 0.01
C LEU A 41 21.38 -6.49 -0.92
N TRP A 42 20.58 -7.50 -1.25
CA TRP A 42 20.88 -8.51 -2.25
C TRP A 42 20.20 -8.17 -3.58
N ILE A 43 21.00 -8.00 -4.62
CA ILE A 43 20.56 -7.79 -6.00
C ILE A 43 20.89 -9.06 -6.80
N LEU A 44 19.88 -9.64 -7.43
CA LEU A 44 20.01 -10.87 -8.20
C LEU A 44 19.33 -10.67 -9.55
N THR A 45 20.06 -10.93 -10.63
CA THR A 45 19.52 -11.02 -11.98
C THR A 45 19.50 -12.47 -12.39
N ILE A 46 18.35 -12.91 -12.88
CA ILE A 46 18.12 -14.25 -13.41
C ILE A 46 17.81 -14.18 -14.90
N SER A 47 18.10 -15.25 -15.61
CA SER A 47 17.65 -15.45 -16.98
C SER A 47 16.16 -15.87 -17.02
N GLU A 48 15.54 -15.70 -18.18
CA GLU A 48 14.15 -16.15 -18.39
C GLU A 48 14.07 -17.69 -18.52
N ASP A 49 15.11 -18.34 -19.05
CA ASP A 49 15.20 -19.78 -19.28
C ASP A 49 15.47 -20.57 -18.00
N GLY A 50 14.46 -20.65 -17.13
CA GLY A 50 14.51 -21.45 -15.91
C GLY A 50 15.11 -20.73 -14.71
N ALA A 51 15.13 -19.39 -14.73
CA ALA A 51 15.55 -18.54 -13.61
C ALA A 51 17.02 -18.77 -13.18
N VAL A 52 17.92 -19.03 -14.13
CA VAL A 52 19.34 -19.25 -13.84
C VAL A 52 19.98 -17.92 -13.41
N PRO A 53 20.65 -17.86 -12.25
CA PRO A 53 21.38 -16.65 -11.83
C PRO A 53 22.49 -16.28 -12.82
N VAL A 54 22.41 -15.09 -13.40
CA VAL A 54 23.42 -14.56 -14.34
C VAL A 54 24.31 -13.48 -13.72
N HIS A 55 23.78 -12.77 -12.72
CA HIS A 55 24.52 -11.75 -12.00
C HIS A 55 23.98 -11.65 -10.57
N PHE A 56 24.88 -11.48 -9.60
CA PHE A 56 24.51 -11.13 -8.24
C PHE A 56 25.42 -10.03 -7.71
N LYS A 57 24.87 -9.18 -6.86
CA LYS A 57 25.59 -8.14 -6.14
C LYS A 57 25.00 -8.00 -4.74
N VAL A 58 25.88 -7.80 -3.76
CA VAL A 58 25.49 -7.40 -2.41
C VAL A 58 25.90 -5.94 -2.22
N ALA A 59 25.04 -5.16 -1.59
CA ALA A 59 25.25 -3.77 -1.25
C ALA A 59 24.89 -3.51 0.21
N ASP A 60 25.29 -2.35 0.71
CA ASP A 60 25.08 -1.93 2.09
C ASP A 60 23.59 -1.91 2.45
N GLY A 61 23.27 -2.12 3.73
CA GLY A 61 21.89 -2.28 4.21
C GLY A 61 20.97 -1.09 3.98
N ASN A 62 21.52 0.09 3.75
CA ASN A 62 20.79 1.34 3.48
C ASN A 62 20.84 1.76 2.00
N THR A 63 21.40 0.94 1.12
CA THR A 63 21.46 1.24 -0.32
C THR A 63 20.06 1.32 -0.93
N GLN A 64 19.81 2.34 -1.75
CA GLN A 64 18.57 2.45 -2.52
C GLN A 64 18.67 1.68 -3.84
N ASP A 65 17.78 0.72 -4.08
CA ASP A 65 17.83 -0.11 -5.31
C ASP A 65 17.79 0.73 -6.62
N SER A 66 17.13 1.90 -6.63
CA SER A 66 16.95 2.72 -7.84
C SER A 66 18.28 3.15 -8.47
N THR A 67 19.34 3.31 -7.69
CA THR A 67 20.66 3.72 -8.17
C THR A 67 21.46 2.56 -8.76
N THR A 68 21.00 1.31 -8.60
CA THR A 68 21.76 0.11 -8.97
C THR A 68 21.37 -0.46 -10.32
N HIS A 69 20.27 0.02 -10.92
CA HIS A 69 19.75 -0.53 -12.17
C HIS A 69 20.66 -0.26 -13.37
N ILE A 70 21.19 0.96 -13.53
CA ILE A 70 22.12 1.30 -14.62
C ILE A 70 23.38 0.45 -14.52
N GLU A 71 23.97 0.37 -13.33
CA GLU A 71 25.18 -0.45 -13.11
C GLU A 71 24.91 -1.92 -13.43
N THR A 72 23.79 -2.47 -12.94
CA THR A 72 23.40 -3.85 -13.22
C THR A 72 23.21 -4.07 -14.73
N TRP A 73 22.51 -3.16 -15.41
CA TRP A 73 22.27 -3.26 -16.84
C TRP A 73 23.57 -3.19 -17.65
N GLU A 74 24.53 -2.33 -17.29
CA GLU A 74 25.84 -2.24 -17.94
C GLU A 74 26.71 -3.48 -17.70
N VAL A 75 26.60 -4.13 -16.53
CA VAL A 75 27.22 -5.43 -16.31
C VAL A 75 26.62 -6.47 -17.25
N LEU A 76 25.29 -6.54 -17.36
CA LEU A 76 24.61 -7.47 -18.25
C LEU A 76 24.96 -7.21 -19.72
N ARG A 77 24.98 -5.95 -20.15
CA ARG A 77 25.38 -5.56 -21.51
C ARG A 77 26.79 -6.02 -21.84
N ARG A 78 27.74 -5.90 -20.90
CA ARG A 78 29.10 -6.41 -21.08
C ARG A 78 29.17 -7.93 -21.10
N LEU A 79 28.39 -8.61 -20.27
CA LEU A 79 28.32 -10.07 -20.25
C LEU A 79 27.71 -10.65 -21.53
N VAL A 80 26.63 -10.04 -22.03
CA VAL A 80 25.97 -10.43 -23.28
C VAL A 80 26.76 -9.97 -24.51
N GLY A 81 27.56 -8.90 -24.37
CA GLY A 81 28.30 -8.28 -25.47
C GLY A 81 27.45 -7.39 -26.38
N SER A 82 26.17 -7.18 -26.04
CA SER A 82 25.23 -6.37 -26.82
C SER A 82 24.11 -5.81 -25.94
N PRO A 83 23.44 -4.71 -26.34
CA PRO A 83 22.26 -4.19 -25.65
C PRO A 83 20.96 -4.92 -26.05
N GLN A 84 21.00 -5.86 -27.01
CA GLN A 84 19.83 -6.56 -27.56
C GLN A 84 19.32 -7.67 -26.63
N PHE A 85 18.93 -7.29 -25.42
CA PHE A 85 18.25 -8.15 -24.47
C PHE A 85 17.12 -7.37 -23.77
N LEU A 86 16.13 -8.11 -23.28
CA LEU A 86 15.00 -7.52 -22.57
C LEU A 86 15.31 -7.45 -21.07
N TYR A 87 15.42 -6.24 -20.54
CA TYR A 87 15.63 -6.02 -19.12
C TYR A 87 14.30 -5.82 -18.38
N VAL A 88 13.91 -6.82 -17.58
CA VAL A 88 12.67 -6.78 -16.80
C VAL A 88 12.98 -6.50 -15.34
N ALA A 89 12.39 -5.45 -14.77
CA ALA A 89 12.59 -5.10 -13.37
C ALA A 89 11.34 -4.50 -12.70
N ASP A 90 11.38 -4.36 -11.38
CA ASP A 90 10.29 -3.75 -10.62
C ASP A 90 10.14 -2.24 -10.89
N CYS A 91 9.19 -1.60 -10.21
CA CYS A 91 8.86 -0.19 -10.43
C CYS A 91 9.99 0.79 -10.11
N LYS A 92 11.05 0.37 -9.41
CA LYS A 92 12.22 1.23 -9.13
C LYS A 92 13.09 1.44 -10.36
N LEU A 93 12.95 0.61 -11.39
CA LEU A 93 13.52 0.87 -12.70
C LEU A 93 12.83 2.05 -13.41
N CYS A 94 11.57 2.34 -13.10
CA CYS A 94 10.75 3.37 -13.74
C CYS A 94 11.12 4.80 -13.28
N SER A 95 12.39 5.16 -13.38
CA SER A 95 12.87 6.55 -13.29
C SER A 95 13.30 7.03 -14.68
N LYS A 96 13.13 8.33 -14.94
CA LYS A 96 13.51 8.94 -16.21
C LYS A 96 14.97 8.63 -16.57
N GLU A 97 15.88 8.79 -15.61
CA GLU A 97 17.31 8.55 -15.80
C GLU A 97 17.60 7.09 -16.20
N ASN A 98 17.03 6.13 -15.48
CA ASN A 98 17.27 4.71 -15.74
C ASN A 98 16.71 4.27 -17.10
N LEU A 99 15.47 4.67 -17.41
CA LEU A 99 14.82 4.30 -18.68
C LEU A 99 15.51 4.96 -19.87
N HIS A 100 15.89 6.24 -19.73
CA HIS A 100 16.60 6.98 -20.77
C HIS A 100 17.97 6.38 -21.05
N HIS A 101 18.74 6.01 -20.02
CA HIS A 101 20.03 5.35 -20.18
C HIS A 101 19.94 4.07 -21.02
N ILE A 102 18.99 3.19 -20.68
CA ILE A 102 18.79 1.92 -21.41
C ILE A 102 18.36 2.19 -22.85
N HIS A 103 17.43 3.14 -23.05
CA HIS A 103 16.91 3.49 -24.37
C HIS A 103 17.99 4.05 -25.31
N GLU A 104 18.75 5.05 -24.85
CA GLU A 104 19.85 5.67 -25.62
C GLU A 104 20.94 4.66 -26.00
N ALA A 105 21.17 3.68 -25.13
CA ALA A 105 22.12 2.60 -25.39
C ALA A 105 21.56 1.49 -26.31
N GLY A 106 20.34 1.64 -26.82
CA GLY A 106 19.69 0.70 -27.76
C GLY A 106 19.11 -0.54 -27.09
N GLY A 107 18.88 -0.52 -25.78
CA GLY A 107 18.33 -1.63 -25.02
C GLY A 107 16.81 -1.66 -24.95
N TRP A 108 16.26 -2.81 -24.54
CA TRP A 108 14.84 -2.98 -24.28
C TRP A 108 14.58 -3.17 -22.79
N PHE A 109 13.44 -2.68 -22.32
CA PHE A 109 13.03 -2.83 -20.92
C PHE A 109 11.54 -3.07 -20.75
N ILE A 110 11.18 -3.72 -19.65
CA ILE A 110 9.82 -3.76 -19.09
C ILE A 110 9.92 -3.42 -17.61
N THR A 111 9.11 -2.46 -17.17
CA THR A 111 8.98 -2.09 -15.75
C THR A 111 7.52 -1.83 -15.40
N VAL A 112 7.23 -1.84 -14.11
CA VAL A 112 5.90 -1.52 -13.58
C VAL A 112 5.82 -0.01 -13.35
N LEU A 113 4.82 0.66 -13.94
CA LEU A 113 4.54 2.06 -13.65
C LEU A 113 4.20 2.24 -12.16
N PRO A 114 4.91 3.09 -11.40
CA PRO A 114 4.57 3.39 -10.01
C PRO A 114 3.17 4.02 -9.90
N GLN A 115 2.39 3.63 -8.88
CA GLN A 115 1.05 4.21 -8.63
C GLN A 115 1.08 5.71 -8.30
N THR A 116 2.25 6.27 -8.02
CA THR A 116 2.44 7.70 -7.76
C THR A 116 2.52 8.54 -9.04
N ARG A 117 2.68 7.91 -10.21
CA ARG A 117 2.63 8.56 -11.52
C ARG A 117 1.21 9.03 -11.82
N LYS A 118 1.07 10.18 -12.49
CA LYS A 118 -0.23 10.79 -12.78
C LYS A 118 -1.07 9.93 -13.73
N GLU A 119 -0.40 9.19 -14.59
CA GLU A 119 -0.97 8.29 -15.59
C GLU A 119 -1.83 7.20 -14.92
N ASP A 120 -1.44 6.70 -13.74
CA ASP A 120 -2.23 5.73 -12.98
C ASP A 120 -3.57 6.32 -12.51
N SER A 121 -3.57 7.53 -11.95
CA SER A 121 -4.81 8.18 -11.52
C SER A 121 -5.68 8.61 -12.70
N GLN A 122 -5.07 9.13 -13.76
CA GLN A 122 -5.78 9.51 -14.99
C GLN A 122 -6.46 8.32 -15.65
N PHE A 123 -5.78 7.17 -15.73
CA PHE A 123 -6.37 5.97 -16.30
C PHE A 123 -7.53 5.45 -15.44
N LYS A 124 -7.38 5.44 -14.11
CA LYS A 124 -8.47 5.06 -13.20
C LYS A 124 -9.68 5.98 -13.31
N GLU A 125 -9.48 7.28 -13.46
CA GLU A 125 -10.57 8.24 -13.67
C GLU A 125 -11.25 8.03 -15.03
N TRP A 126 -10.48 7.79 -16.08
CA TRP A 126 -11.02 7.50 -17.42
C TRP A 126 -11.88 6.22 -17.44
N LEU A 127 -11.47 5.18 -16.71
CA LEU A 127 -12.24 3.93 -16.55
C LEU A 127 -13.64 4.12 -15.93
N LEU A 128 -13.90 5.23 -15.24
CA LEU A 128 -15.23 5.50 -14.66
C LEU A 128 -16.28 5.83 -15.73
N THR A 129 -15.84 6.30 -16.90
CA THR A 129 -16.72 6.78 -17.97
C THR A 129 -16.54 6.04 -19.29
N HIS A 130 -15.50 5.21 -19.39
CA HIS A 130 -15.15 4.50 -20.62
C HIS A 130 -14.90 3.02 -20.35
N THR A 131 -15.20 2.19 -21.35
CA THR A 131 -14.87 0.76 -21.33
C THR A 131 -13.74 0.52 -22.34
N PRO A 132 -12.50 0.24 -21.89
CA PRO A 132 -11.41 -0.09 -22.79
C PRO A 132 -11.69 -1.41 -23.51
N ASP A 133 -11.21 -1.52 -24.75
CA ASP A 133 -11.24 -2.78 -25.49
C ASP A 133 -10.15 -3.73 -24.98
N TRP A 134 -10.44 -4.40 -23.87
CA TRP A 134 -9.52 -5.32 -23.21
C TRP A 134 -9.31 -6.59 -24.02
N GLN A 135 -8.09 -6.77 -24.54
CA GLN A 135 -7.70 -7.95 -25.31
C GLN A 135 -7.17 -9.06 -24.39
N GLU A 136 -7.67 -10.29 -24.54
CA GLU A 136 -7.14 -11.45 -23.78
C GLU A 136 -5.75 -11.82 -24.30
N ILE A 137 -4.76 -11.80 -23.41
CA ILE A 137 -3.35 -12.09 -23.74
C ILE A 137 -2.97 -13.51 -23.31
N ILE A 138 -3.43 -13.93 -22.13
CA ILE A 138 -3.11 -15.26 -21.61
C ILE A 138 -4.16 -15.75 -20.61
N ARG A 139 -4.29 -17.07 -20.54
CA ARG A 139 -5.21 -17.79 -19.67
C ARG A 139 -4.47 -18.88 -18.92
N TYR A 140 -4.55 -18.85 -17.58
CA TYR A 140 -3.99 -19.87 -16.71
C TYR A 140 -5.11 -20.68 -16.04
N PRO A 141 -4.91 -21.99 -15.81
CA PRO A 141 -5.82 -22.77 -14.99
C PRO A 141 -5.86 -22.20 -13.56
N HIS A 142 -6.98 -22.39 -12.87
CA HIS A 142 -7.12 -21.89 -11.52
C HIS A 142 -6.07 -22.55 -10.61
N PRO A 143 -5.24 -21.77 -9.88
CA PRO A 143 -4.03 -22.29 -9.22
C PRO A 143 -4.30 -23.26 -8.07
N ARG A 144 -5.50 -23.20 -7.47
CA ARG A 144 -5.88 -24.01 -6.29
C ARG A 144 -7.07 -24.97 -6.47
N ARG A 145 -7.87 -24.83 -7.52
CA ARG A 145 -9.15 -25.53 -7.69
C ARG A 145 -9.20 -26.06 -9.11
N LYS A 146 -9.25 -27.37 -9.28
CA LYS A 146 -9.20 -28.00 -10.61
C LYS A 146 -10.32 -27.50 -11.53
N ASP A 147 -11.53 -27.34 -10.98
CA ASP A 147 -12.72 -26.89 -11.72
C ASP A 147 -13.05 -25.41 -11.46
N GLY A 148 -12.09 -24.65 -10.92
CA GLY A 148 -12.26 -23.21 -10.65
C GLY A 148 -12.17 -22.37 -11.93
N PRO A 149 -12.72 -21.14 -11.92
CA PRO A 149 -12.62 -20.24 -13.07
C PRO A 149 -11.14 -19.91 -13.35
N PRO A 150 -10.69 -19.90 -14.61
CA PRO A 150 -9.29 -19.62 -14.94
C PRO A 150 -8.90 -18.17 -14.60
N ASP A 151 -7.61 -17.95 -14.40
CA ASP A 151 -7.06 -16.59 -14.32
C ASP A 151 -6.79 -16.07 -15.73
N ILE A 152 -7.54 -15.03 -16.12
CA ILE A 152 -7.53 -14.45 -17.46
C ILE A 152 -6.85 -13.10 -17.36
N PHE A 153 -5.72 -12.95 -18.03
CA PHE A 153 -5.02 -11.69 -18.17
C PHE A 153 -5.46 -11.02 -19.47
N ARG A 154 -5.91 -9.78 -19.34
CA ARG A 154 -6.21 -8.90 -20.44
C ARG A 154 -5.28 -7.70 -20.43
N ALA A 155 -5.00 -7.15 -21.59
CA ALA A 155 -4.24 -5.94 -21.73
C ALA A 155 -4.92 -4.95 -22.68
N VAL A 156 -4.61 -3.67 -22.49
CA VAL A 156 -4.93 -2.60 -23.43
C VAL A 156 -3.73 -1.67 -23.49
N GLU A 157 -3.30 -1.32 -24.70
CA GLU A 157 -2.26 -0.31 -24.90
C GLU A 157 -2.85 1.07 -24.69
N SER A 158 -2.13 1.92 -23.94
CA SER A 158 -2.52 3.31 -23.75
C SER A 158 -2.40 4.05 -25.08
N PRO A 159 -3.41 4.85 -25.47
CA PRO A 159 -3.34 5.66 -26.70
C PRO A 159 -2.29 6.78 -26.61
N ILE A 160 -1.87 7.13 -25.39
CA ILE A 160 -0.87 8.15 -25.11
C ILE A 160 0.28 7.46 -24.36
N PRO A 161 1.55 7.71 -24.74
CA PRO A 161 2.70 7.21 -23.98
C PRO A 161 2.75 7.81 -22.56
N ASP A 162 3.67 7.29 -21.73
CA ASP A 162 3.98 7.93 -20.47
C ASP A 162 4.61 9.33 -20.66
N SER A 163 4.79 10.06 -19.57
CA SER A 163 5.40 11.40 -19.61
C SER A 163 6.81 11.44 -20.20
N ASP A 164 7.51 10.31 -20.23
CA ASP A 164 8.87 10.18 -20.75
C ASP A 164 8.89 9.68 -22.22
N GLY A 165 7.72 9.44 -22.82
CA GLY A 165 7.55 9.04 -24.22
C GLY A 165 7.53 7.53 -24.44
N TYR A 166 7.52 6.72 -23.38
CA TYR A 166 7.54 5.26 -23.48
C TYR A 166 6.13 4.67 -23.58
N ARG A 167 6.04 3.50 -24.23
CA ARG A 167 4.79 2.76 -24.38
C ARG A 167 4.26 2.35 -23.01
N LEU A 168 2.95 2.55 -22.81
CA LEU A 168 2.26 2.19 -21.59
C LEU A 168 1.20 1.14 -21.90
N ILE A 169 1.22 0.03 -21.16
CA ILE A 169 0.30 -1.09 -21.34
C ILE A 169 -0.37 -1.37 -19.99
N TRP A 170 -1.69 -1.30 -19.97
CA TRP A 170 -2.49 -1.60 -18.79
C TRP A 170 -2.86 -3.08 -18.79
N PHE A 171 -2.78 -3.71 -17.62
CA PHE A 171 -3.11 -5.12 -17.43
C PHE A 171 -4.21 -5.31 -16.40
N HIS A 172 -5.08 -6.27 -16.66
CA HIS A 172 -6.18 -6.68 -15.80
C HIS A 172 -6.21 -8.21 -15.68
N SER A 173 -6.16 -8.74 -14.45
CA SER A 173 -6.34 -10.18 -14.16
C SER A 173 -7.71 -10.42 -13.52
N SER A 174 -8.42 -11.45 -13.98
CA SER A 174 -9.72 -11.83 -13.43
C SER A 174 -9.62 -12.23 -11.95
N HIS A 175 -8.59 -13.00 -11.56
CA HIS A 175 -8.39 -13.39 -10.15
C HIS A 175 -7.95 -12.23 -9.28
N LYS A 176 -7.11 -11.33 -9.80
CA LYS A 176 -6.73 -10.12 -9.06
C LYS A 176 -7.97 -9.25 -8.79
N ARG A 177 -8.84 -9.06 -9.78
CA ARG A 177 -10.10 -8.33 -9.61
C ARG A 177 -10.97 -8.93 -8.50
N GLU A 178 -11.15 -10.26 -8.51
CA GLU A 178 -11.94 -10.96 -7.49
C GLU A 178 -11.31 -10.83 -6.09
N ARG A 179 -10.00 -11.02 -5.97
CA ARG A 179 -9.28 -10.84 -4.69
C ARG A 179 -9.37 -9.41 -4.17
N ASP A 180 -9.23 -8.44 -5.06
CA ASP A 180 -9.35 -7.02 -4.69
C ASP A 180 -10.78 -6.71 -4.24
N ALA A 181 -11.80 -7.23 -4.92
CA ALA A 181 -13.20 -7.09 -4.51
C ALA A 181 -13.47 -7.72 -3.13
N GLN A 182 -13.00 -8.95 -2.89
CA GLN A 182 -13.14 -9.61 -1.59
C GLN A 182 -12.40 -8.84 -0.50
N SER A 183 -11.17 -8.39 -0.75
CA SER A 183 -10.41 -7.57 0.20
C SER A 183 -11.13 -6.26 0.51
N ARG A 184 -11.77 -5.59 -0.47
CA ARG A 184 -12.60 -4.40 -0.21
C ARG A 184 -13.76 -4.75 0.71
N GLN A 185 -14.48 -5.82 0.41
CA GLN A 185 -15.62 -6.27 1.22
C GLN A 185 -15.21 -6.58 2.66
N ASP A 186 -14.12 -7.33 2.86
CA ASP A 186 -13.61 -7.68 4.18
C ASP A 186 -13.22 -6.45 5.00
N ARG A 187 -12.61 -5.44 4.37
CA ARG A 187 -12.27 -4.16 5.00
C ARG A 187 -13.52 -3.38 5.43
N ILE A 188 -14.55 -3.32 4.57
CA ILE A 188 -15.83 -2.67 4.89
C ILE A 188 -16.51 -3.37 6.06
N VAL A 189 -16.61 -4.69 6.04
CA VAL A 189 -17.21 -5.49 7.13
C VAL A 189 -16.45 -5.27 8.44
N ARG A 190 -15.12 -5.27 8.40
CA ARG A 190 -14.29 -4.99 9.58
C ARG A 190 -14.52 -3.58 10.11
N ALA A 191 -14.59 -2.58 9.24
CA ALA A 191 -14.88 -1.20 9.62
C ALA A 191 -16.25 -1.07 10.27
N PHE A 192 -17.28 -1.71 9.73
CA PHE A 192 -18.63 -1.70 10.29
C PHE A 192 -18.64 -2.25 11.71
N LYS A 193 -17.98 -3.40 11.93
CA LYS A 193 -17.86 -4.00 13.26
C LYS A 193 -17.19 -3.07 14.27
N GLU A 194 -16.14 -2.35 13.89
CA GLU A 194 -15.47 -1.39 14.78
C GLU A 194 -16.29 -0.10 15.00
N LEU A 195 -16.99 0.39 13.98
CA LEU A 195 -17.92 1.53 14.09
C LEU A 195 -19.11 1.19 14.99
N ASP A 196 -19.66 -0.02 14.91
CA ASP A 196 -20.71 -0.50 15.81
C ASP A 196 -20.23 -0.55 17.27
N LYS A 197 -19.01 -1.03 17.52
CA LYS A 197 -18.40 -0.97 18.85
C LYS A 197 -18.25 0.47 19.33
N LEU A 198 -17.84 1.40 18.48
CA LEU A 198 -17.76 2.82 18.83
C LEU A 198 -19.14 3.41 19.11
N LYS A 199 -20.14 3.14 18.26
CA LYS A 199 -21.53 3.56 18.45
C LYS A 199 -22.10 3.08 19.79
N ALA A 200 -21.84 1.82 20.16
CA ALA A 200 -22.22 1.28 21.46
C ALA A 200 -21.52 2.00 22.63
N LYS A 201 -20.22 2.33 22.50
CA LYS A 201 -19.47 3.11 23.50
C LYS A 201 -20.02 4.54 23.65
N LEU A 202 -20.41 5.18 22.55
CA LEU A 202 -20.98 6.54 22.56
C LEU A 202 -22.36 6.58 23.21
N ALA A 203 -23.21 5.59 22.92
CA ALA A 203 -24.54 5.45 23.53
C ALA A 203 -24.48 4.98 25.01
N GLY A 204 -23.38 4.37 25.43
CA GLY A 204 -23.22 3.81 26.76
C GLY A 204 -23.23 4.86 27.90
N PRO A 205 -23.67 4.47 29.11
CA PRO A 205 -23.77 5.40 30.24
C PRO A 205 -22.42 5.99 30.66
N ARG A 206 -21.34 5.24 30.46
CA ARG A 206 -19.95 5.61 30.78
C ARG A 206 -19.13 6.08 29.56
N CYS A 207 -19.79 6.66 28.55
CA CYS A 207 -19.08 7.28 27.43
C CYS A 207 -18.02 8.28 27.93
N ARG A 208 -16.76 8.09 27.49
CA ARG A 208 -15.60 8.92 27.84
C ARG A 208 -15.35 10.07 26.85
N TYR A 209 -16.06 10.08 25.72
CA TYR A 209 -15.97 11.14 24.73
C TYR A 209 -16.79 12.36 25.18
N THR A 210 -16.15 13.52 25.16
CA THR A 210 -16.73 14.79 25.61
C THR A 210 -16.84 15.84 24.50
N THR A 211 -16.08 15.68 23.42
CA THR A 211 -15.99 16.61 22.28
C THR A 211 -16.30 15.91 20.97
N LEU A 212 -16.83 16.67 19.99
CA LEU A 212 -17.08 16.18 18.63
C LEU A 212 -15.77 15.75 17.95
N GLU A 213 -14.73 16.57 18.05
CA GLU A 213 -13.40 16.29 17.49
C GLU A 213 -12.83 14.96 17.98
N GLY A 214 -13.02 14.62 19.27
CA GLY A 214 -12.56 13.36 19.82
C GLY A 214 -13.28 12.15 19.22
N VAL A 215 -14.57 12.30 18.87
CA VAL A 215 -15.34 11.26 18.18
C VAL A 215 -14.91 11.17 16.72
N GLU A 216 -14.74 12.30 16.03
CA GLU A 216 -14.24 12.33 14.65
C GLU A 216 -12.87 11.68 14.51
N LEU A 217 -11.93 11.98 15.43
CA LEU A 217 -10.62 11.36 15.43
C LEU A 217 -10.70 9.84 15.63
N ALA A 218 -11.61 9.37 16.51
CA ALA A 218 -11.84 7.95 16.71
C ALA A 218 -12.40 7.27 15.46
N VAL A 219 -13.36 7.90 14.76
CA VAL A 219 -13.90 7.40 13.50
C VAL A 219 -12.83 7.38 12.41
N LYS A 220 -12.08 8.49 12.23
CA LYS A 220 -10.97 8.57 11.27
C LYS A 220 -9.93 7.49 11.52
N LYS A 221 -9.56 7.25 12.79
CA LYS A 221 -8.65 6.17 13.17
C LYS A 221 -9.18 4.80 12.77
N ILE A 222 -10.44 4.49 13.09
CA ILE A 222 -11.05 3.20 12.71
C ILE A 222 -11.04 3.02 11.19
N LEU A 223 -11.46 4.03 10.44
CA LEU A 223 -11.49 3.95 8.97
C LEU A 223 -10.07 3.81 8.40
N SER A 224 -9.06 4.44 9.02
CA SER A 224 -7.65 4.30 8.65
C SER A 224 -7.08 2.93 8.93
N ASP A 225 -7.29 2.41 10.14
CA ASP A 225 -6.79 1.11 10.59
C ASP A 225 -7.42 -0.05 9.78
N THR A 226 -8.62 0.16 9.26
CA THR A 226 -9.34 -0.82 8.42
C THR A 226 -9.13 -0.61 6.92
N GLY A 227 -8.58 0.54 6.52
CA GLY A 227 -8.39 0.91 5.11
C GLY A 227 -9.69 1.10 4.34
N ALA A 228 -10.79 1.48 5.02
CA ALA A 228 -12.13 1.59 4.46
C ALA A 228 -12.61 3.04 4.24
N GLN A 229 -11.70 4.03 4.35
CA GLN A 229 -12.03 5.46 4.24
C GLN A 229 -12.71 5.82 2.92
N ALA A 230 -12.33 5.14 1.83
CA ALA A 230 -12.84 5.43 0.50
C ALA A 230 -14.31 5.00 0.30
N TRP A 231 -14.81 4.05 1.09
CA TRP A 231 -16.11 3.39 0.87
C TRP A 231 -17.17 3.74 1.90
N ILE A 232 -16.80 4.41 3.00
CA ILE A 232 -17.71 4.67 4.12
C ILE A 232 -17.83 6.17 4.35
N SER A 233 -19.05 6.68 4.21
CA SER A 233 -19.42 8.01 4.68
C SER A 233 -19.98 7.91 6.10
N HIS A 234 -19.80 8.95 6.91
CA HIS A 234 -20.31 8.97 8.28
C HIS A 234 -20.85 10.34 8.67
N GLN A 235 -21.76 10.34 9.64
CA GLN A 235 -22.33 11.54 10.24
C GLN A 235 -22.34 11.38 11.76
N ILE A 236 -22.01 12.48 12.47
CA ILE A 236 -22.01 12.52 13.92
C ILE A 236 -22.99 13.62 14.35
N HIS A 237 -24.06 13.23 15.03
CA HIS A 237 -25.01 14.15 15.63
C HIS A 237 -24.70 14.35 17.11
N GLN A 238 -24.53 15.60 17.56
CA GLN A 238 -24.25 15.94 18.96
C GLN A 238 -25.46 16.61 19.63
N TRP A 239 -25.67 16.33 20.92
CA TRP A 239 -26.69 17.03 21.72
C TRP A 239 -26.30 17.05 23.19
N LYS A 240 -26.90 17.99 23.93
CA LYS A 240 -26.72 18.11 25.38
C LYS A 240 -27.82 17.33 26.10
N LYS A 241 -27.43 16.40 26.97
CA LYS A 241 -28.34 15.72 27.88
C LYS A 241 -28.21 16.34 29.27
N GLU A 242 -29.32 16.86 29.77
CA GLU A 242 -29.39 17.46 31.08
C GLU A 242 -29.85 16.42 32.11
N SER A 243 -29.24 16.45 33.28
CA SER A 243 -29.61 15.60 34.40
C SER A 243 -29.61 16.43 35.67
N TYR A 244 -30.58 16.17 36.54
CA TYR A 244 -30.72 16.88 37.80
C TYR A 244 -30.46 15.90 38.94
N ARG A 245 -29.57 16.26 39.85
CA ARG A 245 -29.29 15.47 41.05
C ARG A 245 -29.51 16.34 42.28
N GLN A 246 -30.16 15.79 43.29
CA GLN A 246 -30.33 16.45 44.59
C GLN A 246 -28.97 16.81 45.17
N GLU A 247 -28.83 18.03 45.73
CA GLU A 247 -27.58 18.45 46.35
C GLU A 247 -27.29 17.75 47.68
N ARG A 248 -28.34 17.36 48.42
CA ARG A 248 -28.22 16.71 49.73
C ARG A 248 -28.91 15.34 49.70
N ARG A 249 -28.40 14.39 50.49
CA ARG A 249 -29.06 13.09 50.72
C ARG A 249 -30.30 13.30 51.60
N GLY A 250 -31.47 12.81 51.19
CA GLY A 250 -32.71 12.88 51.96
C GLY A 250 -33.95 12.78 51.07
N ARG A 251 -35.13 12.64 51.70
CA ARG A 251 -36.42 12.62 50.97
C ARG A 251 -36.77 14.04 50.50
N PRO A 252 -37.43 14.23 49.33
CA PRO A 252 -37.69 15.56 48.82
C PRO A 252 -38.57 16.44 49.71
N GLY A 253 -38.07 17.62 50.09
CA GLY A 253 -38.78 18.66 50.84
C GLY A 253 -38.85 19.99 50.07
N LYS A 254 -39.57 20.98 50.63
CA LYS A 254 -39.84 22.28 49.98
C LYS A 254 -38.59 23.11 49.63
N ASP A 255 -37.50 22.98 50.39
CA ASP A 255 -36.25 23.74 50.18
C ASP A 255 -35.19 22.97 49.36
N MET A 256 -35.61 21.95 48.60
CA MET A 256 -34.67 21.12 47.85
C MET A 256 -34.03 21.88 46.68
N ARG A 257 -32.70 21.99 46.72
CA ARG A 257 -31.88 22.46 45.61
C ARG A 257 -31.43 21.30 44.72
N TRP A 258 -31.58 21.49 43.42
CA TRP A 258 -31.18 20.54 42.39
C TRP A 258 -29.93 21.04 41.66
N ARG A 259 -28.91 20.20 41.55
CA ARG A 259 -27.72 20.48 40.73
C ARG A 259 -27.96 19.99 39.30
N ARG A 260 -27.97 20.91 38.35
CA ARG A 260 -27.97 20.62 36.90
C ARG A 260 -26.59 20.12 36.49
N ARG A 261 -26.53 18.97 35.85
CA ARG A 261 -25.36 18.43 35.15
C ARG A 261 -25.70 18.29 33.68
N VAL A 262 -24.92 18.95 32.83
CA VAL A 262 -25.02 18.85 31.38
C VAL A 262 -23.94 17.89 30.89
N LYS A 263 -24.33 16.85 30.15
CA LYS A 263 -23.42 15.91 29.49
C LYS A 263 -23.57 16.05 27.99
N MET A 264 -22.46 16.14 27.26
CA MET A 264 -22.49 16.06 25.80
C MET A 264 -22.66 14.60 25.38
N CYS A 265 -23.57 14.36 24.43
CA CYS A 265 -23.89 13.05 23.88
C CYS A 265 -23.72 13.08 22.35
N PHE A 266 -23.39 11.93 21.79
CA PHE A 266 -23.09 11.77 20.37
C PHE A 266 -23.81 10.54 19.81
N ARG A 267 -24.26 10.64 18.56
CA ARG A 267 -24.86 9.55 17.79
C ARG A 267 -24.11 9.46 16.47
N LEU A 268 -23.56 8.27 16.23
CA LEU A 268 -22.82 7.95 15.02
C LEU A 268 -23.71 7.13 14.07
N SER A 269 -23.75 7.55 12.81
CA SER A 269 -24.33 6.81 11.69
C SER A 269 -23.34 6.78 10.52
N TRP A 270 -23.39 5.74 9.70
CA TRP A 270 -22.54 5.58 8.52
C TRP A 270 -23.30 4.86 7.43
N ASN A 271 -22.90 5.11 6.19
CA ASN A 271 -23.44 4.46 4.99
C ASN A 271 -22.30 4.11 4.04
N ILE A 272 -22.56 3.13 3.19
CA ILE A 272 -21.69 2.78 2.08
C ILE A 272 -21.81 3.85 0.99
N ILE A 273 -20.69 4.20 0.38
CA ILE A 273 -20.64 5.00 -0.85
C ILE A 273 -20.67 4.02 -2.02
N GLU A 274 -21.87 3.65 -2.48
CA GLU A 274 -22.07 2.59 -3.48
C GLU A 274 -21.31 2.88 -4.79
N GLU A 275 -21.25 4.14 -5.19
CA GLU A 275 -20.51 4.62 -6.38
C GLU A 275 -19.01 4.29 -6.35
N LYS A 276 -18.43 4.04 -5.17
CA LYS A 276 -16.99 3.79 -4.98
C LYS A 276 -16.63 2.30 -4.79
N ILE A 277 -17.61 1.40 -4.84
CA ILE A 277 -17.41 -0.03 -4.62
C ILE A 277 -17.07 -0.81 -5.90
N GLN A 278 -17.49 -0.30 -7.06
CA GLN A 278 -17.22 -0.89 -8.38
C GLN A 278 -15.71 -1.01 -8.63
#